data_AF-R4WTW8-F1
#
_entry.id   AF-R4WTW8-F1
#
_cell.length_a   1.000
_cell.length_b   1.000
_cell.length_c   1.000
_cell.angle_alpha   90.00
_cell.angle_beta   90.00
_cell.angle_gamma   90.00
#
_symmetry.space_group_name_H-M   'P 1'
#
loop_
_entity.id
_entity.type
_entity.pdbx_description
1 polymer ?
#
loop_
_entity_poly.entity_id
_entity_poly.type
_entity_poly.pdbx_seq_one_letter_code
_entity_poly.pdbx_strand_id
1 'polypeptide(L)' 'MVQHLQFWDFISLSGSKEGKYIEYVDQQHEHFKVPVVIQSAAYIPPLEPGYSVEIFPDTMRKHEFPNGEIWKNIRTS' A
#
# COMPACT_ATOMS: atom_id res chain seq x y z
N MET A 1 -1.87 -0.11 -3.93
CA MET A 1 -2.45 0.59 -5.11
C MET A 1 -1.80 0.21 -6.44
N VAL A 2 -0.56 0.65 -6.74
CA VAL A 2 0.07 0.54 -8.08
C VAL A 2 0.14 -0.89 -8.64
N GLN A 3 0.23 -1.90 -7.77
CA GLN A 3 0.16 -3.32 -8.15
C GLN A 3 -1.07 -3.66 -9.01
N HIS A 4 -2.24 -3.10 -8.69
CA HIS A 4 -3.50 -3.36 -9.42
C HIS A 4 -3.43 -2.88 -10.86
N LEU A 5 -2.86 -1.69 -11.07
CA LEU A 5 -2.69 -1.12 -12.41
C LEU A 5 -1.73 -1.95 -13.27
N GLN A 6 -0.68 -2.48 -12.66
CA GLN A 6 0.32 -3.29 -13.36
C GLN A 6 -0.19 -4.70 -13.67
N PHE A 7 -1.01 -5.29 -12.80
CA PHE A 7 -1.73 -6.52 -13.13
C PHE A 7 -2.72 -6.30 -14.27
N TRP A 8 -3.49 -5.21 -14.25
CA TRP A 8 -4.41 -4.87 -15.34
C TRP A 8 -3.65 -4.64 -16.65
N ASP A 9 -2.56 -3.86 -16.65
CA ASP A 9 -1.74 -3.63 -17.83
C ASP A 9 -1.21 -4.95 -18.41
N PHE A 10 -0.64 -5.81 -17.57
CA PHE A 10 -0.14 -7.11 -18.00
C PHE A 10 -1.24 -8.00 -18.59
N ILE A 11 -2.42 -8.05 -17.97
CA ILE A 11 -3.49 -8.98 -18.37
C ILE A 11 -4.28 -8.46 -19.58
N SER A 12 -4.56 -7.15 -19.63
CA SER A 12 -5.60 -6.59 -20.50
C SER A 12 -5.10 -5.59 -21.54
N LEU A 13 -3.84 -5.13 -21.44
CA LEU A 13 -3.32 -4.10 -22.34
C LEU A 13 -2.04 -4.55 -23.05
N SER A 14 -0.97 -4.80 -22.31
CA SER A 14 0.35 -5.01 -22.87
C SER A 14 0.72 -6.48 -23.06
N GLY A 15 0.19 -7.40 -22.25
CA GLY A 15 0.53 -8.82 -22.31
C GLY A 15 1.97 -9.17 -21.88
N SER A 16 2.78 -8.19 -21.45
CA SER A 16 4.20 -8.40 -21.18
C SER A 16 4.69 -7.65 -19.93
N LYS A 17 5.63 -8.26 -19.22
CA LYS A 17 6.38 -7.68 -18.09
C LYS A 17 7.80 -7.24 -18.50
N GLU A 18 8.20 -7.48 -19.75
CA GLU A 18 9.55 -7.19 -20.23
C GLU A 18 9.84 -5.69 -20.11
N GLY A 19 10.96 -5.35 -19.46
CA GLY A 19 11.35 -3.96 -19.21
C GLY A 19 10.47 -3.21 -18.22
N LYS A 20 9.53 -3.87 -17.51
CA LYS A 20 8.61 -3.25 -16.56
C LYS A 20 8.89 -3.72 -15.14
N TYR A 21 9.00 -2.75 -14.24
CA TYR A 21 9.24 -2.98 -12.82
C TYR A 21 8.30 -2.13 -12.00
N ILE A 22 7.87 -2.67 -10.86
CA ILE A 22 7.07 -1.95 -9.87
C ILE A 22 7.99 -1.56 -8.74
N GLU A 23 8.04 -0.27 -8.43
CA GLU A 23 8.79 0.23 -7.28
C GLU A 23 8.18 -0.32 -5.98
N TYR A 24 9.06 -0.80 -5.09
CA TYR A 24 8.71 -1.28 -3.76
C TYR A 24 9.59 -0.60 -2.71
N VAL A 25 8.95 -0.12 -1.64
CA VAL A 25 9.60 0.43 -0.45
C VAL A 25 8.94 -0.21 0.76
N ASP A 26 9.73 -0.75 1.69
CA ASP A 26 9.23 -1.43 2.89
C ASP A 26 8.92 -0.43 4.02
N GLN A 27 7.85 0.35 3.84
CA GLN A 27 7.42 1.40 4.78
C GLN A 27 5.89 1.45 4.87
N GLN A 28 5.38 1.56 6.10
CA GLN A 28 3.96 1.89 6.42
C GLN A 28 2.92 0.85 5.97
N HIS A 29 3.34 -0.32 5.48
CA HIS A 29 2.42 -1.38 5.05
C HIS A 29 1.51 -1.85 6.19
N GLU A 30 1.97 -1.78 7.43
CA GLU A 30 1.24 -2.14 8.65
C GLU A 30 -0.03 -1.31 8.88
N HIS A 31 -0.19 -0.18 8.18
CA HIS A 31 -1.33 0.70 8.32
C HIS A 31 -2.51 0.35 7.40
N PHE A 32 -2.30 -0.50 6.41
CA PHE A 32 -3.32 -0.88 5.44
C PHE A 32 -4.01 -2.18 5.84
N LYS A 33 -5.33 -2.26 5.62
CA LYS A 33 -6.10 -3.48 5.89
C LYS A 33 -5.70 -4.66 4.99
N VAL A 34 -5.29 -4.34 3.77
CA VAL A 34 -4.83 -5.31 2.76
C VAL A 34 -3.45 -4.84 2.28
N PRO A 35 -2.37 -5.19 2.99
CA PRO A 35 -1.02 -4.81 2.59
C PRO A 35 -0.58 -5.56 1.33
N VAL A 36 0.47 -5.06 0.70
CA VAL A 36 1.10 -5.76 -0.43
C VAL A 36 1.80 -7.04 0.09
N VAL A 37 1.80 -8.08 -0.73
CA VAL A 37 2.56 -9.31 -0.45
C VAL A 37 3.65 -9.44 -1.51
N ILE A 38 4.90 -9.50 -1.06
CA ILE A 38 6.06 -9.73 -1.93
C ILE A 38 6.57 -11.15 -1.71
N GLN A 39 6.73 -11.90 -2.79
CA GLN A 39 7.36 -13.22 -2.79
C GLN A 39 8.38 -13.29 -3.92
N SER A 40 9.61 -13.71 -3.62
CA SER A 40 10.69 -13.80 -4.60
C SER A 40 10.88 -12.50 -5.42
N ALA A 41 10.84 -11.35 -4.72
CA ALA A 41 10.90 -10.00 -5.30
C ALA A 41 9.77 -9.67 -6.32
N ALA A 42 8.62 -10.35 -6.24
CA ALA A 42 7.46 -10.07 -7.07
C ALA A 42 6.21 -9.81 -6.22
N TYR A 43 5.36 -8.90 -6.70
CA TYR A 43 4.04 -8.64 -6.13
C TYR A 43 3.09 -9.82 -6.39
N ILE A 44 2.41 -10.27 -5.34
CA ILE A 44 1.35 -11.27 -5.43
C ILE A 44 -0.01 -10.58 -5.59
N PRO A 45 -0.88 -11.02 -6.53
CA PRO A 45 -2.21 -10.47 -6.70
C PRO A 45 -3.03 -10.52 -5.39
N PRO A 46 -3.58 -9.39 -4.93
CA PRO A 46 -4.50 -9.39 -3.79
C PRO A 46 -5.75 -10.22 -4.09
N LEU A 47 -6.24 -10.97 -3.10
CA LEU A 47 -7.48 -11.75 -3.21
C LEU A 47 -8.70 -11.01 -2.63
N GLU A 48 -8.46 -10.09 -1.70
CA GLU A 48 -9.52 -9.30 -1.08
C GLU A 48 -10.08 -8.26 -2.06
N PRO A 49 -11.40 -7.99 -2.02
CA PRO A 49 -12.03 -7.00 -2.88
C PRO A 49 -11.54 -5.57 -2.55
N GLY A 50 -11.58 -4.71 -3.57
CA GLY A 50 -11.23 -3.30 -3.45
C GLY A 50 -9.84 -2.96 -4.00
N TYR A 51 -9.37 -1.75 -3.71
CA TYR A 51 -8.17 -1.19 -4.34
C TYR A 51 -6.92 -1.25 -3.45
N SER A 52 -7.00 -1.95 -2.31
CA SER A 52 -5.93 -2.07 -1.29
C SER A 52 -5.40 -0.70 -0.82
N VAL A 53 -6.30 0.25 -0.60
CA VAL A 53 -5.98 1.61 -0.11
C VAL A 53 -6.63 1.93 1.23
N GLU A 54 -7.40 0.99 1.78
CA GLU A 54 -8.10 1.21 3.04
C GLU A 54 -7.11 1.12 4.21
N ILE A 55 -7.08 2.19 5.01
CA ILE A 55 -6.25 2.33 6.20
C ILE A 55 -7.07 1.93 7.44
N PHE A 56 -6.42 1.33 8.44
CA PHE A 56 -7.09 1.05 9.71
C PHE A 56 -7.61 2.35 10.38
N PRO A 57 -8.85 2.38 10.89
CA PRO A 57 -9.40 3.56 11.59
C PRO A 57 -8.51 4.03 12.74
N ASP A 58 -7.86 3.11 13.43
CA ASP A 58 -6.95 3.40 14.54
C ASP A 58 -5.70 4.15 14.06
N THR A 59 -5.14 3.76 12.92
CA THR A 59 -4.02 4.49 12.30
C THR A 59 -4.45 5.92 11.97
N MET A 60 -5.63 6.09 11.35
CA MET A 60 -6.16 7.40 10.99
C MET A 60 -6.27 8.29 12.22
N ARG A 61 -6.87 7.81 13.32
CA ARG A 61 -7.00 8.58 14.57
C ARG A 61 -5.65 8.94 15.20
N LYS A 62 -4.68 8.01 15.20
CA LYS A 62 -3.37 8.23 15.84
C LYS A 62 -2.48 9.21 15.06
N HIS A 63 -2.55 9.16 13.73
CA HIS A 63 -1.67 9.93 12.82
C HIS A 63 -2.35 11.17 12.22
N GLU A 64 -3.61 11.44 12.54
CA GLU A 64 -4.33 12.64 12.09
C GLU A 64 -3.56 13.90 12.49
N PHE A 65 -3.12 14.71 11.52
CA PHE A 65 -2.53 16.00 11.83
C PHE A 65 -3.64 17.05 12.03
N PRO A 66 -3.56 17.93 13.05
CA PRO A 66 -2.56 17.99 14.13
C PRO A 66 -3.00 17.26 15.41
N ASN A 67 -4.18 16.64 15.41
CA ASN A 67 -4.90 16.26 16.63
C ASN A 67 -4.59 14.85 17.13
N GLY A 68 -3.99 14.02 16.29
CA GLY A 68 -3.61 12.65 16.57
C GLY A 68 -2.56 12.58 17.67
N GLU A 69 -2.61 11.47 18.41
CA GLU A 69 -1.73 11.19 19.54
C GLU A 69 -0.25 11.40 19.21
N ILE A 70 0.19 10.94 18.04
CA ILE A 70 1.59 11.02 17.62
C ILE A 70 2.04 12.48 17.46
N TRP A 71 1.22 13.31 16.83
CA TRP A 71 1.55 14.73 16.62
C TRP A 71 1.51 15.54 17.91
N LYS A 72 0.59 15.22 18.82
CA LYS A 72 0.55 15.82 20.16
C LYS A 72 1.83 15.50 20.93
N ASN A 73 2.26 14.24 20.93
CA ASN A 73 3.47 13.80 21.62
C ASN A 73 4.75 14.47 21.07
N ILE A 74 4.83 14.65 19.74
CA ILE A 74 5.96 15.35 19.09
C ILE A 74 5.99 16.83 19.49
N ARG A 75 4.84 17.49 19.66
CA ARG A 75 4.78 18.91 20.04
C ARG A 75 5.01 19.16 21.52
N THR A 76 4.81 18.15 22.37
CA THR A 76 5.05 18.22 23.82
C THR A 76 6.44 17.77 24.24
N SER A 77 7.28 17.33 23.29
CA SER A 77 8.69 16.96 23.48
C SER A 77 9.60 18.10 23.04
#